data_AF-A0A822IQY3-F1
#
_entry.id   AF-A0A822IQY3-F1
#
_cell.length_a   1.000
_cell.length_b   1.000
_cell.length_c   1.000
_cell.angle_alpha   90.00
_cell.angle_beta   90.00
_cell.angle_gamma   90.00
#
_symmetry.space_group_name_H-M   'P 1'
#
loop_
_entity.id
_entity.type
_entity.pdbx_description
1 polymer ?
#
loop_
_entity_poly.entity_id
_entity_poly.type
_entity_poly.pdbx_seq_one_letter_code
_entity_poly.pdbx_strand_id
1 'polypeptide(L)'
;MGIWAWIQPVDRIWKVVSDTEKGTLLVYNEKNELILDRKGMTKEEVSLIEDNFLQIVATNLNADKMSPPQITEAEKSVGEFNYMYA
;
A
#
# COMPACT_ATOMS: atom_id res chain seq x y z
N MET A 1 -2.85 -10.36 -11.50
CA MET A 1 -3.50 -9.04 -11.46
C MET A 1 -3.92 -8.75 -10.02
N GLY A 2 -3.24 -7.80 -9.37
CA GLY A 2 -3.58 -7.32 -8.05
C GLY A 2 -4.52 -6.12 -8.13
N ILE A 3 -5.51 -6.08 -7.24
CA ILE A 3 -6.34 -4.89 -7.01
C ILE A 3 -6.11 -4.48 -5.57
N TRP A 4 -5.74 -3.23 -5.36
CA TRP A 4 -5.32 -2.73 -4.06
C TRP A 4 -6.10 -1.48 -3.69
N ALA A 5 -6.54 -1.41 -2.44
CA ALA A 5 -7.02 -0.20 -1.81
C ALA A 5 -5.85 0.48 -1.10
N TRP A 6 -5.27 1.49 -1.75
CA TRP A 6 -4.15 2.27 -1.21
C TRP A 6 -4.68 3.43 -0.37
N ILE A 7 -4.43 3.36 0.94
CA ILE A 7 -4.85 4.37 1.91
C ILE A 7 -3.94 5.59 1.78
N GLN A 8 -4.50 6.73 1.41
CA GLN A 8 -3.82 8.01 1.39
C GLN A 8 -4.01 8.75 2.71
N PRO A 9 -3.13 9.71 3.05
CA PRO A 9 -3.40 10.67 4.12
C PRO A 9 -4.77 11.37 3.91
N VAL A 10 -5.43 11.74 5.01
CA VAL A 10 -6.71 12.48 5.02
C VAL A 10 -7.91 11.64 4.51
N ASP A 11 -8.00 10.38 4.96
CA ASP A 11 -9.15 9.48 4.75
C ASP A 11 -9.55 9.23 3.28
N ARG A 12 -8.60 9.33 2.35
CA ARG A 12 -8.84 8.99 0.94
C ARG A 12 -8.35 7.59 0.64
N ILE A 13 -9.06 6.89 -0.23
CA ILE A 13 -8.69 5.56 -0.69
C ILE A 13 -8.54 5.63 -2.21
N TRP A 14 -7.34 5.31 -2.69
CA TRP A 14 -7.05 5.18 -4.11
C TRP A 14 -7.06 3.72 -4.51
N LYS A 15 -7.49 3.46 -5.74
CA LYS A 15 -7.46 2.11 -6.30
C LYS A 15 -6.21 1.95 -7.13
N VAL A 16 -5.40 0.94 -6.81
CA VAL A 16 -4.26 0.55 -7.64
C VAL A 16 -4.59 -0.79 -8.30
N VAL A 17 -4.35 -0.90 -9.60
CA VAL A 17 -4.43 -2.15 -10.35
C VAL A 17 -3.05 -2.46 -10.90
N SER A 18 -2.47 -3.55 -10.45
CA SER A 18 -1.17 -4.04 -10.89
C SER A 18 -1.34 -5.32 -11.70
N ASP A 19 -0.57 -5.46 -12.79
CA ASP A 19 -0.52 -6.66 -13.60
C ASP A 19 0.95 -6.98 -13.90
N THR A 20 1.50 -7.96 -13.17
CA THR A 20 2.88 -8.43 -13.30
C THR A 20 3.15 -9.09 -14.64
N GLU A 21 2.16 -9.79 -15.21
CA GLU A 21 2.32 -10.49 -16.50
C GLU A 21 2.27 -9.49 -17.67
N LYS A 22 1.51 -8.41 -17.54
CA LYS A 22 1.44 -7.34 -18.57
C LYS A 22 2.42 -6.19 -18.34
N GLY A 23 3.08 -6.13 -17.18
CA GLY A 23 3.98 -5.02 -16.87
C GLY A 23 3.26 -3.69 -16.71
N THR A 24 2.08 -3.68 -16.08
CA THR A 24 1.24 -2.47 -15.96
C THR A 24 0.87 -2.12 -14.53
N LEU A 25 0.81 -0.83 -14.25
CA LEU A 25 0.34 -0.25 -12.99
C LEU A 25 -0.59 0.93 -13.30
N LEU A 26 -1.83 0.83 -12.82
CA LEU A 26 -2.86 1.84 -12.98
C LEU A 26 -3.27 2.36 -11.61
N VAL A 27 -3.34 3.68 -11.43
CA VAL A 27 -3.77 4.31 -10.17
C VAL A 27 -4.96 5.20 -10.44
N TYR A 28 -6.03 4.97 -9.70
CA TYR A 28 -7.27 5.73 -9.76
C TYR A 28 -7.53 6.43 -8.42
N ASN A 29 -8.01 7.66 -8.47
CA ASN A 29 -8.44 8.39 -7.29
C ASN A 29 -9.84 7.94 -6.81
N GLU A 30 -10.34 8.57 -5.75
CA GLU A 30 -11.65 8.29 -5.14
C GLU A 30 -12.85 8.54 -6.08
N LYS A 31 -12.67 9.33 -7.15
CA LYS A 31 -13.68 9.61 -8.17
C LYS A 31 -13.61 8.65 -9.36
N ASN A 32 -12.77 7.61 -9.27
CA ASN A 32 -12.43 6.71 -10.36
C ASN A 32 -11.74 7.39 -11.56
N GLU A 33 -11.11 8.54 -11.34
CA GLU A 33 -10.30 9.20 -12.36
C GLU A 33 -8.91 8.56 -12.39
N LEU A 34 -8.41 8.23 -13.58
CA LEU A 34 -7.09 7.66 -13.77
C LEU A 34 -6.02 8.75 -13.58
N ILE A 35 -5.18 8.58 -12.56
CA ILE A 35 -4.12 9.54 -12.19
C ILE A 35 -2.76 9.09 -12.73
N LEU A 36 -2.53 7.77 -12.80
CA LEU A 36 -1.29 7.20 -13.32
C LEU A 36 -1.60 5.99 -14.20
N ASP A 37 -0.99 5.96 -15.38
CA ASP A 37 -0.94 4.81 -16.28
C ASP A 37 0.52 4.53 -16.64
N ARG A 38 1.08 3.47 -16.05
CA ARG A 38 2.44 3.01 -16.33
C ARG A 38 2.38 1.64 -17.00
N LYS A 39 3.02 1.53 -18.17
CA LYS A 39 3.06 0.32 -19.00
C LYS A 39 4.50 -0.02 -19.40
N GLY A 40 4.71 -1.26 -19.83
CA GLY A 40 6.00 -1.72 -20.33
C GLY A 40 7.05 -1.95 -19.24
N MET A 41 6.62 -2.08 -17.99
CA MET A 41 7.50 -2.46 -16.89
C MET A 41 7.84 -3.96 -17.00
N THR A 42 8.99 -4.36 -16.48
CA THR A 42 9.28 -5.79 -16.36
C THR A 42 8.44 -6.42 -15.27
N LYS A 43 8.34 -7.75 -15.30
CA LYS A 43 7.65 -8.51 -14.25
C LYS A 43 8.26 -8.20 -12.87
N GLU A 44 9.59 -8.15 -12.80
CA GLU A 44 10.34 -7.89 -11.58
C GLU A 44 10.08 -6.49 -11.04
N GLU A 45 9.97 -5.47 -11.90
CA GLU A 45 9.64 -4.11 -11.47
C GLU A 45 8.24 -4.03 -10.85
N VAL A 46 7.24 -4.66 -11.47
CA VAL A 46 5.88 -4.68 -10.92
C VAL A 46 5.84 -5.47 -9.61
N SER A 47 6.50 -6.64 -9.55
CA SER A 47 6.59 -7.41 -8.30
C SER A 47 7.30 -6.64 -7.19
N LEU A 48 8.37 -5.90 -7.50
CA LEU A 48 9.07 -5.08 -6.50
C LEU A 48 8.15 -3.99 -5.91
N ILE A 49 7.30 -3.38 -6.75
CA ILE A 49 6.30 -2.39 -6.31
C ILE A 49 5.22 -3.05 -5.45
N GLU A 50 4.72 -4.22 -5.87
CA GLU A 50 3.74 -4.98 -5.09
C GLU A 50 4.30 -5.31 -3.70
N ASP A 51 5.48 -5.92 -3.64
CA ASP A 51 6.07 -6.47 -2.41
C ASP A 51 6.60 -5.39 -1.45
N ASN A 52 7.23 -4.33 -1.95
CA ASN A 52 7.85 -3.33 -1.08
C ASN A 52 6.98 -2.11 -0.81
N PHE A 53 5.98 -1.85 -1.64
CA PHE A 53 5.13 -0.68 -1.48
C PHE A 53 3.70 -1.10 -1.17
N LEU A 54 3.02 -1.76 -2.10
CA LEU A 54 1.57 -2.00 -1.98
C LEU A 54 1.23 -2.92 -0.80
N GLN A 55 2.07 -3.91 -0.47
CA GLN A 55 1.87 -4.73 0.73
C GLN A 55 1.92 -3.94 2.04
N ILE A 56 2.61 -2.79 2.08
CA ILE A 56 2.78 -1.97 3.28
C ILE A 56 1.68 -0.92 3.38
N VAL A 57 1.38 -0.24 2.28
CA VAL A 57 0.50 0.95 2.29
C VAL A 57 -0.91 0.67 1.79
N ALA A 58 -1.18 -0.52 1.25
CA ALA A 58 -2.45 -0.85 0.64
C ALA A 58 -2.99 -2.20 1.12
N THR A 59 -4.30 -2.37 1.01
CA THR A 59 -4.97 -3.65 1.24
C THR A 59 -5.23 -4.33 -0.09
N ASN A 60 -4.75 -5.55 -0.28
CA ASN A 60 -5.06 -6.35 -1.46
C ASN A 60 -6.51 -6.83 -1.41
N LEU A 61 -7.33 -6.37 -2.34
CA LEU A 61 -8.76 -6.69 -2.44
C LEU A 61 -9.02 -8.03 -3.14
N ASN A 62 -8.03 -8.59 -3.85
CA ASN A 62 -8.12 -9.91 -4.48
C ASN A 62 -7.65 -11.04 -3.55
N ALA A 63 -7.01 -10.71 -2.43
CA ALA A 63 -6.52 -11.66 -1.44
C ALA A 63 -7.64 -12.05 -0.46
N ASP A 64 -8.69 -12.72 -0.97
CA ASP A 64 -9.78 -13.16 -0.11
C ASP A 64 -9.34 -14.45 0.63
N LYS A 65 -9.24 -14.35 1.97
CA LYS A 65 -8.99 -15.39 2.98
C LYS A 65 -7.55 -15.87 3.24
N MET A 66 -6.65 -15.02 3.76
CA MET A 66 -5.78 -15.46 4.85
C MET A 66 -5.15 -14.28 5.59
N SER A 67 -5.47 -14.19 6.88
CA SER A 67 -4.83 -13.37 7.92
C SER A 67 -5.03 -11.86 7.80
N PRO A 68 -5.54 -11.17 8.83
CA PRO A 68 -5.46 -9.72 8.93
C PRO A 68 -4.00 -9.28 8.83
N PRO A 69 -3.70 -8.14 8.18
CA PRO A 69 -2.40 -7.49 8.35
C PRO A 69 -2.20 -7.28 9.85
N GLN A 70 -1.12 -7.84 10.40
CA GLN A 70 -0.64 -7.37 11.69
C GLN A 70 -0.19 -5.93 11.45
N ILE A 71 -1.09 -5.00 11.74
CA ILE A 71 -0.68 -3.66 12.12
C ILE A 71 0.16 -3.90 13.37
N THR A 72 1.48 -4.01 13.22
CA THR A 72 2.36 -3.70 14.32
C THR A 72 2.11 -2.23 14.58
N GLU A 73 1.19 -1.98 15.52
CA GLU A 73 1.25 -0.79 16.33
C GLU A 73 2.72 -0.68 16.72
N ALA A 74 3.41 0.32 16.17
CA ALA A 74 4.69 0.71 16.70
C ALA A 74 4.42 0.92 18.19
N GLU A 75 4.94 0.01 19.02
CA GLU A 75 4.92 0.15 20.46
C GLU A 75 5.46 1.55 20.74
N LYS A 76 4.55 2.48 21.07
CA LYS A 76 4.93 3.68 21.80
C LYS A 76 5.43 3.15 23.13
N SER A 77 6.72 2.85 23.20
CA SER A 77 7.41 2.82 24.47
C SER A 77 7.27 4.24 25.01
N VAL A 78 6.31 4.41 25.92
CA VAL A 78 6.25 5.56 26.80
C VAL A 78 7.48 5.42 27.69
N GLY A 79 8.63 5.87 27.19
CA GLY A 79 9.77 6.15 28.04
C GLY A 79 9.35 7.26 28.98
N GLU A 80 9.22 6.94 30.26
CA GLU A 80 8.96 7.91 31.32
C GLU A 80 10.03 9.02 31.25
N PHE A 81 9.64 10.20 30.79
CA PHE A 81 10.45 11.40 30.90
C PHE A 81 10.50 11.80 32.37
N ASN A 82 11.62 11.49 33.03
CA ASN A 82 11.83 11.80 34.45
C ASN A 82 12.31 13.26 34.60
N TYR A 83 11.46 14.12 35.18
CA TYR A 83 11.66 15.57 35.31
C TYR A 83 12.63 16.00 36.43
N MET A 84 13.35 15.06 37.06
CA MET A 84 14.17 15.32 38.25
C MET A 84 15.64 15.68 37.96
N TYR A 85 16.03 15.81 36.69
CA TYR A 85 17.34 16.35 36.31
C TYR A 85 17.18 17.39 35.19
N ALA A 86 16.89 18.63 35.60
CA ALA A 86 17.10 19.85 34.82
C ALA A 86 17.92 20.83 35.66
#